data_AF-A0A0S1XEK4-F1
#
_entry.id   AF-A0A0S1XEK4-F1
#
_cell.length_a   1.000
_cell.length_b   1.000
_cell.length_c   1.000
_cell.angle_alpha   90.00
_cell.angle_beta   90.00
_cell.angle_gamma   90.00
#
_symmetry.space_group_name_H-M   'P 1'
#
loop_
_entity.id
_entity.type
_entity.pdbx_description
1 polymer ?
#
loop_
_entity_poly.entity_id
_entity_poly.type
_entity_poly.pdbx_seq_one_letter_code
_entity_poly.pdbx_strand_id
1 'polypeptide(L)' 'MSNMKHNIREEIISILRRDGHSTVAILTRQLNEMGIECTRQKVERVLRNLIRDNVIEVYYINANHRRHYRLR' A
#
# COMPACT_ATOMS: atom_id res chain seq x y z
N MET A 1 0.63 -24.82 -13.04
CA MET A 1 0.39 -23.36 -13.07
C MET A 1 0.01 -22.93 -11.66
N SER A 2 0.96 -22.41 -10.90
CA SER A 2 0.72 -21.93 -9.54
C SER A 2 -0.13 -20.66 -9.59
N ASN A 3 -1.40 -20.80 -9.22
CA ASN A 3 -2.34 -19.71 -9.03
C ASN A 3 -1.93 -18.91 -7.77
N MET A 4 -0.83 -18.16 -7.85
CA MET A 4 -0.45 -17.22 -6.80
C MET A 4 -1.47 -16.10 -6.84
N LYS A 5 -2.49 -16.20 -5.99
CA LYS A 5 -3.32 -15.05 -5.63
C LYS A 5 -2.38 -14.00 -5.03
N HIS A 6 -1.95 -13.03 -5.84
CA HIS A 6 -1.12 -11.93 -5.36
C HIS A 6 -1.87 -11.22 -4.23
N ASN A 7 -1.33 -11.33 -3.02
CA ASN A 7 -1.94 -10.77 -1.83
C ASN A 7 -1.57 -9.29 -1.76
N ILE A 8 -2.48 -8.41 -2.20
CA ILE A 8 -2.29 -6.94 -2.17
C ILE A 8 -1.78 -6.45 -0.80
N ARG A 9 -2.16 -7.11 0.30
CA ARG A 9 -1.66 -6.77 1.64
C ARG A 9 -0.15 -6.96 1.75
N GLU A 10 0.34 -8.13 1.35
CA GLU A 10 1.77 -8.49 1.41
C GLU A 10 2.59 -7.63 0.45
N GLU A 11 2.04 -7.35 -0.73
CA GLU A 11 2.71 -6.53 -1.74
C GLU A 11 2.82 -5.07 -1.31
N ILE A 12 1.79 -4.51 -0.67
CA ILE A 12 1.86 -3.18 -0.03
C ILE A 12 2.94 -3.16 1.05
N ILE A 13 3.01 -4.19 1.91
CA ILE A 13 4.05 -4.29 2.95
C ILE A 13 5.44 -4.37 2.32
N SER A 14 5.62 -5.16 1.26
CA SER A 14 6.87 -5.29 0.53
C SER A 14 7.33 -3.96 -0.07
N ILE A 15 6.42 -3.24 -0.72
CA ILE A 15 6.67 -1.90 -1.25
C ILE A 15 7.09 -0.94 -0.13
N LEU A 16 6.34 -0.90 0.97
CA LEU A 16 6.63 0.01 2.08
C LEU A 16 7.96 -0.33 2.77
N ARG A 17 8.34 -1.61 2.83
CA ARG A 17 9.65 -2.05 3.35
C ARG A 17 10.79 -1.57 2.45
N ARG A 18 10.62 -1.65 1.13
CA ARG A 18 11.63 -1.25 0.14
C ARG A 18 11.77 0.26 0.04
N ASP A 19 10.64 0.98 -0.02
CA ASP A 19 10.60 2.41 -0.33
C ASP A 19 10.60 3.28 0.95
N GLY A 20 10.49 2.66 2.13
CA GLY A 20 10.42 3.31 3.45
C GLY A 20 9.05 3.92 3.73
N HIS A 21 8.52 4.73 2.81
CA HIS A 21 7.15 5.23 2.86
C HIS A 21 6.56 5.43 1.46
N SER A 22 5.25 5.36 1.34
CA SER A 22 4.58 5.60 0.05
C SER A 22 3.20 6.21 0.20
N THR A 23 2.64 6.69 -0.91
CA THR A 23 1.26 7.21 -0.97
C THR A 23 0.34 6.21 -1.65
N VAL A 24 -0.97 6.34 -1.43
CA VAL A 24 -1.99 5.51 -2.11
C VAL A 24 -1.78 5.50 -3.63
N ALA A 25 -1.48 6.65 -4.23
CA ALA A 25 -1.33 6.77 -5.68
C ALA A 25 -0.12 5.98 -6.20
N ILE A 26 1.01 6.07 -5.49
CA ILE A 26 2.23 5.32 -5.84
C ILE A 26 2.03 3.82 -5.62
N LEU A 27 1.42 3.43 -4.49
CA LEU A 27 1.10 2.02 -4.21
C LEU A 27 0.19 1.42 -5.28
N THR A 28 -0.87 2.14 -5.67
CA THR A 28 -1.80 1.69 -6.72
C THR A 28 -1.08 1.50 -8.04
N ARG A 29 -0.23 2.48 -8.42
CA ARG A 29 0.56 2.42 -9.64
C ARG A 29 1.50 1.21 -9.65
N GLN A 30 2.30 1.03 -8.60
CA GLN A 30 3.27 -0.07 -8.52
C GLN A 30 2.59 -1.44 -8.52
N LEU A 31 1.46 -1.60 -7.82
CA LEU A 31 0.69 -2.84 -7.87
C LEU A 31 0.22 -3.16 -9.29
N ASN A 32 -0.31 -2.16 -10.01
CA ASN A 32 -0.73 -2.36 -11.41
C ASN A 32 0.46 -2.66 -12.33
N GLU A 33 1.61 -2.01 -12.14
CA GLU A 33 2.86 -2.30 -12.87
C GLU A 33 3.36 -3.74 -12.61
N MET A 34 3.07 -4.30 -11.44
CA MET A 34 3.34 -5.71 -11.08
C MET A 34 2.30 -6.70 -11.64
N GLY A 35 1.33 -6.23 -12.42
CA GLY A 35 0.24 -7.06 -12.96
C GLY A 35 -0.89 -7.35 -11.96
N ILE A 36 -0.88 -6.69 -10.81
CA ILE A 36 -1.90 -6.85 -9.76
C ILE A 36 -2.94 -5.76 -9.97
N GLU A 37 -3.98 -6.05 -10.75
CA GLU A 37 -5.05 -5.10 -11.02
C GLU A 37 -5.74 -4.66 -9.71
N CYS A 38 -5.53 -3.40 -9.35
CA CYS A 38 -6.08 -2.82 -8.14
C CYS A 38 -6.59 -1.39 -8.39
N THR A 39 -7.75 -1.12 -7.80
CA THR A 39 -8.29 0.23 -7.75
C THR A 39 -7.75 0.96 -6.53
N ARG A 40 -7.72 2.29 -6.61
CA ARG A 40 -7.37 3.16 -5.51
C ARG A 40 -8.17 2.84 -4.23
N GLN A 41 -9.48 2.62 -4.38
CA GLN A 41 -10.39 2.31 -3.27
C GLN A 41 -10.01 0.98 -2.58
N LYS A 42 -9.57 -0.01 -3.37
CA LYS A 42 -9.11 -1.30 -2.84
C LYS A 42 -7.82 -1.12 -2.01
N VAL A 43 -6.86 -0.34 -2.53
CA VAL A 43 -5.63 0.00 -1.80
C VAL A 43 -5.94 0.76 -0.50
N GLU A 44 -6.81 1.77 -0.54
CA GLU A 44 -7.22 2.51 0.65
C GLU A 44 -7.90 1.62 1.70
N ARG A 45 -8.74 0.67 1.28
CA ARG A 45 -9.34 -0.33 2.18
C ARG A 45 -8.27 -1.21 2.84
N VAL A 46 -7.28 -1.67 2.09
CA VAL A 46 -6.18 -2.50 2.62
C VAL A 46 -5.32 -1.69 3.60
N LEU A 47 -4.99 -0.44 3.29
CA LEU A 47 -4.24 0.44 4.18
C LEU A 47 -5.00 0.72 5.48
N ARG A 48 -6.31 0.96 5.43
CA ARG A 48 -7.14 1.10 6.64
C ARG A 48 -7.09 -0.15 7.53
N ASN A 49 -7.14 -1.34 6.92
CA ASN A 49 -7.02 -2.58 7.66
C ASN A 49 -5.61 -2.74 8.26
N LEU A 50 -4.55 -2.43 7.52
CA LEU A 50 -3.18 -2.50 8.02
C LEU A 50 -2.92 -1.53 9.19
N ILE A 51 -3.52 -0.34 9.16
CA ILE A 51 -3.46 0.62 10.28
C ILE A 51 -4.20 0.06 11.49
N ARG A 52 -5.42 -0.45 11.30
CA ARG A 52 -6.21 -1.06 12.37
C ARG A 52 -5.49 -2.25 13.01
N ASP A 53 -4.76 -3.01 12.20
CA ASP A 53 -3.97 -4.16 12.65
C ASP A 53 -2.58 -3.73 13.19
N ASN A 54 -2.31 -2.43 13.35
CA ASN A 54 -1.05 -1.85 13.83
C ASN A 54 0.21 -2.21 13.01
N VAL A 55 0.07 -2.61 11.75
CA VAL A 55 1.21 -2.99 10.87
C VAL A 55 1.87 -1.77 10.23
N ILE A 56 1.08 -0.74 9.92
CA ILE A 56 1.55 0.50 9.31
C ILE A 56 0.99 1.70 10.06
N GLU A 57 1.58 2.86 9.81
CA GLU A 57 1.05 4.14 10.28
C GLU A 57 1.08 5.20 9.18
N VAL A 58 0.36 6.30 9.41
CA VAL A 58 0.52 7.52 8.61
C VAL A 58 1.75 8.25 9.16
N TYR A 59 2.83 8.22 8.39
CA TYR A 59 4.11 8.83 8.74
C TYR A 59 4.03 10.36 8.77
N TYR A 60 3.52 10.96 7.69
CA TYR A 60 3.25 12.38 7.59
C TYR A 60 2.17 12.68 6.56
N ILE A 61 1.65 13.91 6.63
CA ILE A 61 0.75 14.48 5.64
C ILE A 61 1.48 15.64 4.99
N ASN A 62 1.63 15.62 3.67
CA ASN A 62 2.31 16.70 2.96
C ASN A 62 1.40 17.92 2.78
N ALA A 63 1.96 19.01 2.24
CA ALA A 63 1.22 20.26 1.97
C ALA A 63 -0.02 20.09 1.05
N ASN A 64 -0.05 19.02 0.24
CA ASN A 64 -1.17 18.68 -0.63
C ASN A 64 -2.18 17.72 0.03
N HIS A 65 -2.16 17.63 1.36
CA HIS A 65 -3.00 16.72 2.16
C HIS A 65 -2.85 15.23 1.79
N ARG A 66 -1.75 14.84 1.15
CA ARG A 66 -1.49 13.42 0.84
C ARG A 66 -0.85 12.76 2.03
N ARG A 67 -1.46 11.66 2.47
CA ARG A 67 -0.92 10.78 3.51
C ARG A 67 0.20 9.93 2.92
N HIS A 68 1.31 9.90 3.64
CA HIS A 68 2.42 8.98 3.43
C HIS A 68 2.34 7.89 4.49
N TYR A 69 2.32 6.64 4.06
CA TYR A 69 2.22 5.46 4.92
C TYR A 69 3.58 4.79 5.03
N ARG A 70 3.93 4.27 6.20
CA ARG A 70 5.15 3.49 6.45
C ARG A 70 4.87 2.31 7.36
N LEU A 71 5.77 1.33 7.37
CA LEU A 71 5.74 0.26 8.38
C LEU A 71 6.01 0.84 9.78
N ARG A 72 5.33 0.29 10.79
CA ARG A 72 5.64 0.56 12.18
C ARG A 72 6.86 -0.21 12.67
#